data_AF-A0A7Y5TZ13-F1
#
_entry.id   AF-A0A7Y5TZ13-F1
#
_cell.length_a   1.000
_cell.length_b   1.000
_cell.length_c   1.000
_cell.angle_alpha   90.00
_cell.angle_beta   90.00
_cell.angle_gamma   90.00
#
_symmetry.space_group_name_H-M   'P 1'
#
loop_
_entity.id
_entity.type
_entity.pdbx_description
1 polymer ?
#
loop_
_entity_poly.entity_id
_entity_poly.type
_entity_poly.pdbx_seq_one_letter_code
_entity_poly.pdbx_strand_id
1 'polypeptide(L)'
;MSTQGSLPPARGSRRAGFAIALAIAAFVVAGAGFAAGWLLGGRHVTVAQRSPSGELVAYVLEARCAVGRCQSLKVGTGSAARVVQTLNTESEEATEMAWTPDGGRVGFLVNGYQLRVFDAHTGQNLGAVSLIEPDRSPSTRVARGVTFSNNGAAVTFDDCPRVHSGCRPGVLALRLTKER
;
A
#
# COMPACT_ATOMS: atom_id res chain seq x y z
N MET A 1 -52.50 -29.94 63.06
CA MET A 1 -52.64 -29.71 61.61
C MET A 1 -51.48 -28.83 61.18
N SER A 2 -50.44 -29.43 60.58
CA SER A 2 -49.27 -28.71 60.09
C SER A 2 -49.06 -29.10 58.64
N THR A 3 -49.32 -28.16 57.73
CA THR A 3 -49.13 -28.32 56.29
C THR A 3 -47.66 -28.09 55.95
N GLN A 4 -46.90 -29.16 55.72
CA GLN A 4 -45.61 -29.08 55.05
C GLN A 4 -45.85 -28.83 53.56
N GLY A 5 -45.64 -27.60 53.12
CA GLY A 5 -45.53 -27.26 51.70
C GLY A 5 -44.17 -27.72 51.17
N SER A 6 -44.16 -28.75 50.35
CA SER A 6 -42.97 -29.19 49.60
C SER A 6 -42.64 -28.18 48.50
N LEU A 7 -41.46 -27.55 48.57
CA LEU A 7 -40.93 -26.75 47.46
C LEU A 7 -40.43 -27.68 46.34
N PRO A 8 -40.72 -27.37 45.05
CA PRO A 8 -40.24 -28.18 43.94
C PRO A 8 -38.72 -28.02 43.73
N PRO A 9 -38.02 -29.05 43.24
CA PRO A 9 -36.58 -28.99 43.03
C PRO A 9 -36.25 -28.02 41.87
N ALA A 10 -35.28 -27.13 42.11
CA ALA A 10 -34.72 -26.24 41.10
C ALA A 10 -33.98 -27.05 40.01
N ARG A 11 -34.69 -27.46 38.97
CA ARG A 11 -34.10 -27.99 37.74
C ARG A 11 -33.80 -26.83 36.79
N GLY A 12 -32.52 -26.52 36.55
CA GLY A 12 -32.17 -25.77 35.33
C GLY A 12 -30.84 -25.03 35.22
N SER A 13 -30.02 -24.85 36.27
CA SER A 13 -28.91 -23.88 36.18
C SER A 13 -27.68 -24.35 35.37
N ARG A 14 -27.32 -25.64 35.42
CA ARG A 14 -26.07 -26.13 34.78
C ARG A 14 -26.12 -26.17 33.25
N ARG A 15 -27.29 -26.43 32.65
CA ARG A 15 -27.45 -26.44 31.18
C ARG A 15 -27.43 -25.04 30.59
N ALA A 16 -27.97 -24.06 31.31
CA ALA A 16 -27.96 -22.66 30.89
C ALA A 16 -26.53 -22.08 30.87
N GLY A 17 -25.70 -22.37 31.88
CA GLY A 17 -24.31 -21.91 31.92
C GLY A 17 -23.44 -22.44 30.78
N PHE A 18 -23.60 -23.72 30.43
CA PHE A 18 -22.90 -24.33 29.29
C PHE A 18 -23.33 -23.74 27.94
N ALA A 19 -24.62 -23.46 27.76
CA ALA A 19 -25.15 -22.84 26.55
C ALA A 19 -24.61 -21.41 26.37
N ILE A 20 -24.54 -20.62 27.45
CA ILE A 20 -23.99 -19.26 27.42
C ILE A 20 -22.49 -19.29 27.08
N ALA A 21 -21.71 -20.18 27.69
CA ALA A 21 -20.28 -20.31 27.40
C ALA A 21 -20.01 -20.68 25.93
N LEU A 22 -20.82 -21.58 25.35
CA LEU A 22 -20.72 -21.94 23.93
C LEU A 22 -21.11 -20.77 23.01
N ALA A 23 -22.14 -20.01 23.36
CA ALA A 23 -22.55 -18.84 22.58
C ALA A 23 -21.47 -17.74 22.60
N ILE A 24 -20.84 -17.48 23.76
CA ILE A 24 -19.71 -16.55 23.87
C ILE A 24 -18.53 -17.03 23.03
N ALA A 25 -18.16 -18.31 23.14
CA ALA A 25 -17.08 -18.88 22.36
C ALA A 25 -17.34 -18.78 20.84
N ALA A 26 -18.56 -19.09 20.40
CA ALA A 26 -18.97 -18.95 19.00
C ALA A 26 -18.89 -17.48 18.53
N PHE A 27 -19.33 -16.53 19.36
CA PHE A 27 -19.26 -15.10 19.04
C PHE A 27 -17.82 -14.60 18.95
N VAL A 28 -16.94 -15.04 19.86
CA VAL A 28 -15.51 -14.71 19.83
C VAL A 28 -14.85 -15.27 18.58
N VAL A 29 -15.12 -16.53 18.22
CA VAL A 29 -14.59 -17.15 16.99
C VAL A 29 -15.10 -16.44 15.73
N ALA A 30 -16.39 -16.13 15.67
CA ALA A 30 -16.97 -15.38 14.56
C ALA A 30 -16.39 -13.96 14.45
N GLY A 31 -16.24 -13.27 15.59
CA GLY A 31 -15.63 -11.94 15.65
C GLY A 31 -14.16 -11.96 15.22
N ALA A 32 -13.38 -12.96 15.65
CA ALA A 32 -12.00 -13.15 15.23
C ALA A 32 -11.89 -13.49 13.74
N GLY A 33 -12.77 -14.34 13.22
CA GLY A 33 -12.83 -14.68 11.80
C GLY A 33 -13.20 -13.48 10.93
N PHE A 34 -14.17 -12.68 11.37
CA PHE A 34 -14.54 -11.42 10.72
C PHE A 34 -13.37 -10.42 10.75
N ALA A 35 -12.74 -10.22 11.91
CA ALA A 35 -11.59 -9.31 12.04
C ALA A 35 -10.41 -9.74 11.16
N ALA A 36 -10.09 -11.04 11.13
CA ALA A 36 -9.05 -11.59 10.26
C ALA A 36 -9.39 -11.41 8.78
N GLY A 37 -10.62 -11.73 8.38
CA GLY A 37 -11.11 -11.52 7.02
C GLY A 37 -11.12 -10.04 6.62
N TRP A 38 -11.44 -9.14 7.55
CA TRP A 38 -11.44 -7.70 7.31
C TRP A 38 -10.02 -7.13 7.14
N LEU A 39 -9.05 -7.69 7.86
CA LEU A 39 -7.62 -7.32 7.75
C LEU A 39 -6.93 -7.92 6.52
N LEU A 40 -7.30 -9.13 6.11
CA LEU A 40 -6.67 -9.87 5.01
C LEU A 40 -7.37 -9.68 3.66
N GLY A 41 -8.69 -9.51 3.66
CA GLY A 41 -9.53 -9.49 2.46
C GLY A 41 -9.44 -8.23 1.59
N GLY A 42 -8.52 -7.31 1.87
CA GLY A 42 -8.36 -6.07 1.12
C GLY A 42 -6.97 -5.83 0.54
N ARG A 43 -6.05 -6.80 0.67
CA ARG A 43 -4.66 -6.63 0.23
C ARG A 43 -4.48 -7.08 -1.21
N HIS A 44 -4.08 -6.16 -2.08
CA HIS A 44 -3.80 -6.48 -3.47
C HIS A 44 -2.56 -5.73 -3.97
N VAL A 45 -1.76 -6.42 -4.77
CA VAL A 45 -0.59 -5.82 -5.41
C VAL A 45 -1.06 -5.20 -6.73
N THR A 46 -0.94 -3.89 -6.86
CA THR A 46 -1.39 -3.18 -8.07
C THR A 46 -0.34 -3.17 -9.16
N VAL A 47 0.93 -3.02 -8.77
CA VAL A 47 2.06 -3.06 -9.69
C VAL A 47 3.25 -3.71 -8.98
N ALA A 48 4.00 -4.54 -9.71
CA ALA A 48 5.21 -5.19 -9.25
C ALA A 48 6.24 -5.29 -10.37
N GLN A 49 7.51 -5.00 -10.05
CA GLN A 49 8.64 -5.11 -10.97
C GLN A 49 9.85 -5.67 -10.24
N ARG A 50 10.60 -6.55 -10.91
CA ARG A 50 11.93 -6.98 -10.45
C ARG A 50 12.99 -5.96 -10.85
N SER A 51 14.03 -5.84 -10.02
CA SER A 51 15.23 -5.11 -10.40
C SER A 51 15.87 -5.72 -11.65
N PRO A 52 16.68 -4.97 -12.41
CA PRO A 52 17.41 -5.50 -13.56
C PRO A 52 18.29 -6.71 -13.23
N SER A 53 18.90 -6.73 -12.04
CA SER A 53 19.67 -7.88 -11.53
C SER A 53 18.82 -9.09 -11.15
N GLY A 54 17.51 -8.92 -10.97
CA GLY A 54 16.59 -9.98 -10.52
C GLY A 54 16.56 -10.23 -9.02
N GLU A 55 17.48 -9.64 -8.24
CA GLU A 55 17.61 -9.90 -6.79
C GLU A 55 16.57 -9.17 -5.94
N LEU A 56 16.14 -7.98 -6.37
CA LEU A 56 15.18 -7.16 -5.65
C LEU A 56 13.84 -7.09 -6.39
N VAL A 57 12.79 -6.80 -5.65
CA VAL A 57 11.45 -6.51 -6.14
C VAL A 57 10.97 -5.20 -5.54
N ALA A 58 10.29 -4.41 -6.35
CA ALA A 58 9.52 -3.26 -5.93
C ALA A 58 8.07 -3.51 -6.30
N TYR A 59 7.17 -3.19 -5.37
CA TYR A 59 5.75 -3.33 -5.61
C TYR A 59 4.93 -2.37 -4.76
N VAL A 60 3.72 -2.08 -5.23
CA VAL A 60 2.73 -1.29 -4.52
C VAL A 60 1.68 -2.24 -3.97
N LEU A 61 1.52 -2.20 -2.65
CA LEU A 61 0.51 -2.99 -1.94
C LEU A 61 -0.63 -2.06 -1.51
N GLU A 62 -1.79 -2.23 -2.10
CA GLU A 62 -3.00 -1.60 -1.62
C GLU A 62 -3.58 -2.40 -0.46
N ALA A 63 -3.97 -1.70 0.61
CA ALA A 63 -4.60 -2.28 1.77
C ALA A 63 -5.52 -1.25 2.44
N ARG A 64 -6.40 -1.72 3.33
CA ARG A 64 -7.09 -0.82 4.26
C ARG A 64 -6.14 -0.30 5.33
N CYS A 65 -6.30 0.96 5.69
CA CYS A 65 -5.63 1.64 6.79
C CYS A 65 -6.66 2.41 7.64
N ALA A 66 -6.21 3.04 8.73
CA ALA A 66 -7.11 3.71 9.69
C ALA A 66 -8.00 4.80 9.05
N VAL A 67 -7.56 5.39 7.95
CA VAL A 67 -8.23 6.51 7.26
C VAL A 67 -8.96 6.09 5.98
N GLY A 68 -8.93 4.80 5.59
CA GLY A 68 -9.56 4.34 4.35
C GLY A 68 -8.70 3.33 3.60
N ARG A 69 -8.37 3.62 2.34
CA ARG A 69 -7.41 2.85 1.55
C ARG A 69 -6.06 3.53 1.54
N CYS A 70 -5.01 2.73 1.65
CA CYS A 70 -3.64 3.19 1.58
C CYS A 70 -2.84 2.30 0.61
N GLN A 71 -1.86 2.91 -0.03
CA GLN A 71 -0.85 2.22 -0.81
C GLN A 71 0.46 2.19 -0.04
N SER A 72 1.01 1.00 0.21
CA SER A 72 2.36 0.84 0.74
C SER A 72 3.32 0.58 -0.42
N LEU A 73 4.28 1.47 -0.61
CA LEU A 73 5.39 1.29 -1.53
C LEU A 73 6.40 0.37 -0.85
N LYS A 74 6.75 -0.73 -1.49
CA LYS A 74 7.65 -1.74 -0.93
C LYS A 74 8.82 -2.03 -1.84
N VAL A 75 9.99 -2.24 -1.24
CA VAL A 75 11.24 -2.61 -1.93
C VAL A 75 12.02 -3.64 -1.09
N GLY A 76 12.59 -4.66 -1.73
CA GLY A 76 13.46 -5.63 -1.08
C GLY A 76 13.38 -7.01 -1.73
N THR A 77 13.59 -8.07 -0.96
CA THR A 77 13.65 -9.45 -1.48
C THR A 77 12.34 -10.20 -1.22
N GLY A 78 11.57 -10.49 -2.27
CA GLY A 78 10.35 -11.30 -2.18
C GLY A 78 9.36 -10.82 -1.11
N SER A 79 8.97 -11.73 -0.20
CA SER A 79 8.05 -11.42 0.91
C SER A 79 8.68 -10.57 2.01
N ALA A 80 10.01 -10.46 2.07
CA ALA A 80 10.75 -9.66 3.05
C ALA A 80 10.95 -8.19 2.60
N ALA A 81 10.24 -7.75 1.57
CA ALA A 81 10.28 -6.35 1.14
C ALA A 81 9.76 -5.41 2.24
N ARG A 82 10.55 -4.36 2.50
CA ARG A 82 10.26 -3.34 3.52
C ARG A 82 9.35 -2.26 2.94
N VAL A 83 8.55 -1.64 3.78
CA VAL A 83 7.77 -0.45 3.39
C VAL A 83 8.72 0.74 3.36
N VAL A 84 8.84 1.39 2.20
CA VAL A 84 9.64 2.62 2.04
C VAL A 84 8.78 3.88 2.20
N GLN A 85 7.48 3.79 1.89
CA GLN A 85 6.51 4.84 2.12
C GLN A 85 5.08 4.29 2.16
N THR A 86 4.20 4.95 2.91
CA THR A 86 2.74 4.72 2.88
C THR A 86 2.05 5.97 2.36
N LEU A 87 1.21 5.81 1.34
CA LEU A 87 0.41 6.84 0.70
C LEU A 87 -1.05 6.70 1.13
N ASN A 88 -1.74 7.82 1.37
CA ASN A 88 -3.19 7.84 1.54
C ASN A 88 -3.85 7.99 0.17
N THR A 89 -4.66 7.01 -0.25
CA THR A 89 -5.25 7.01 -1.60
C THR A 89 -6.27 8.13 -1.84
N GLU A 90 -6.72 8.83 -0.79
CA GLU A 90 -7.57 10.02 -0.95
C GLU A 90 -6.80 11.22 -1.54
N SER A 91 -5.49 11.27 -1.35
CA SER A 91 -4.65 12.39 -1.78
C SER A 91 -3.46 11.99 -2.66
N GLU A 92 -3.05 10.73 -2.59
CA GLU A 92 -1.83 10.22 -3.22
C GLU A 92 -2.00 8.81 -3.78
N GLU A 93 -1.63 8.62 -5.04
CA GLU A 93 -1.66 7.31 -5.71
C GLU A 93 -0.38 7.08 -6.50
N ALA A 94 0.26 5.94 -6.32
CA ALA A 94 1.38 5.48 -7.15
C ALA A 94 0.88 4.79 -8.41
N THR A 95 1.21 5.33 -9.57
CA THR A 95 0.69 4.88 -10.87
C THR A 95 1.72 4.10 -11.70
N GLU A 96 3.01 4.35 -11.49
CA GLU A 96 4.09 3.73 -12.27
C GLU A 96 5.35 3.54 -11.40
N MET A 97 6.24 2.65 -11.83
CA MET A 97 7.54 2.41 -11.21
C MET A 97 8.62 2.30 -12.28
N ALA A 98 9.83 2.73 -11.92
CA ALA A 98 11.00 2.65 -12.78
C ALA A 98 12.25 2.34 -11.96
N TRP A 99 13.07 1.40 -12.45
CA TRP A 99 14.36 1.06 -11.84
C TRP A 99 15.49 1.81 -12.54
N THR A 100 16.53 2.17 -11.79
CA THR A 100 17.80 2.51 -12.42
C THR A 100 18.43 1.26 -13.04
N PRO A 101 19.20 1.38 -14.14
CA PRO A 101 19.79 0.22 -14.82
C PRO A 101 20.76 -0.60 -13.95
N ASP A 102 21.40 0.04 -12.97
CA ASP A 102 22.24 -0.61 -11.95
C ASP A 102 21.44 -1.36 -10.86
N GLY A 103 20.11 -1.21 -10.82
CA GLY A 103 19.24 -1.78 -9.79
C GLY A 103 19.41 -1.16 -8.39
N GLY A 104 20.25 -0.13 -8.25
CA GLY A 104 20.55 0.50 -6.96
C GLY A 104 19.42 1.39 -6.44
N ARG A 105 18.56 1.90 -7.34
CA ARG A 105 17.47 2.81 -7.00
C ARG A 105 16.19 2.43 -7.73
N VAL A 106 15.07 2.80 -7.12
CA VAL A 106 13.74 2.69 -7.72
C VAL A 106 12.97 3.98 -7.51
N GLY A 107 12.32 4.44 -8.57
CA GLY A 107 11.40 5.57 -8.57
C GLY A 107 9.95 5.09 -8.61
N PHE A 108 9.10 5.66 -7.76
CA PHE A 108 7.65 5.50 -7.82
C PHE A 108 7.02 6.82 -8.30
N LEU A 109 6.22 6.75 -9.35
CA LEU A 109 5.51 7.90 -9.88
C LEU A 109 4.20 8.08 -9.09
N VAL A 110 4.16 9.11 -8.26
CA VAL A 110 3.01 9.47 -7.42
C VAL A 110 2.20 10.59 -8.07
N ASN A 111 0.88 10.43 -8.03
CA ASN A 111 -0.14 11.28 -8.65
C ASN A 111 0.04 11.50 -10.15
N GLY A 112 0.87 10.68 -10.80
CA GLY A 112 1.24 10.81 -12.20
C GLY A 112 2.16 11.99 -12.51
N TYR A 113 2.72 12.71 -11.53
CA TYR A 113 3.59 13.86 -11.82
C TYR A 113 4.85 13.95 -10.95
N GLN A 114 4.86 13.32 -9.77
CA GLN A 114 6.00 13.39 -8.84
C GLN A 114 6.71 12.03 -8.77
N LEU A 115 7.98 11.98 -9.15
CA LEU A 115 8.81 10.80 -9.01
C LEU A 115 9.50 10.81 -7.64
N ARG A 116 9.14 9.87 -6.77
CA ARG A 116 9.80 9.66 -5.47
C ARG A 116 10.83 8.55 -5.61
N VAL A 117 12.08 8.82 -5.26
CA VAL A 117 13.21 7.92 -5.51
C VAL A 117 13.74 7.37 -4.19
N PHE A 118 13.96 6.06 -4.16
CA PHE A 118 14.45 5.34 -3.00
C PHE A 118 15.69 4.53 -3.34
N ASP A 119 16.60 4.41 -2.38
CA ASP A 119 17.67 3.43 -2.41
C ASP A 119 17.06 2.04 -2.22
N ALA A 120 17.33 1.13 -3.16
CA ALA A 120 16.65 -0.15 -3.20
C ALA A 120 17.12 -1.15 -2.13
N HIS A 121 18.36 -0.99 -1.65
CA HIS A 121 18.96 -1.92 -0.68
C HIS A 121 18.57 -1.55 0.75
N THR A 122 18.66 -0.26 1.06
CA THR A 122 18.41 0.30 2.40
C THR A 122 16.95 0.71 2.58
N GLY A 123 16.25 1.05 1.49
CA GLY A 123 14.93 1.68 1.53
C GLY A 123 14.96 3.17 1.87
N GLN A 124 16.14 3.80 1.91
CA GLN A 124 16.27 5.22 2.21
C GLN A 124 15.57 6.07 1.13
N ASN A 125 14.81 7.08 1.56
CA ASN A 125 14.29 8.10 0.66
C ASN A 125 15.44 8.99 0.18
N LEU A 126 15.66 9.03 -1.14
CA LEU A 126 16.70 9.83 -1.78
C LEU A 126 16.17 11.20 -2.24
N GLY A 127 14.85 11.38 -2.27
CA GLY A 127 14.19 12.63 -2.60
C GLY A 127 13.01 12.44 -3.54
N ALA A 128 12.31 13.54 -3.81
CA ALA A 128 11.21 13.60 -4.75
C ALA A 128 11.47 14.68 -5.80
N VAL A 129 11.02 14.44 -7.03
CA VAL A 129 11.11 15.41 -8.12
C VAL A 129 9.80 15.49 -8.88
N SER A 130 9.32 16.71 -9.13
CA SER A 130 8.18 16.93 -10.03
C SER A 130 8.66 16.79 -11.47
N LEU A 131 8.22 15.74 -12.16
CA LEU A 131 8.45 15.58 -13.60
C LEU A 131 7.59 16.58 -14.40
N ILE A 132 6.39 16.85 -13.89
CA ILE A 132 5.45 17.83 -14.40
C ILE A 132 4.99 18.67 -13.21
N GLU A 133 4.93 19.99 -13.38
CA GLU A 133 4.39 20.87 -12.35
C GLU A 133 2.86 20.76 -12.34
N PRO A 134 2.24 20.40 -11.20
CA PRO A 134 0.79 20.22 -11.14
C PRO A 134 0.07 21.58 -11.23
N ASP A 135 -0.84 21.68 -12.19
CA ASP A 135 -1.66 22.86 -12.43
C ASP A 135 -2.90 22.93 -11.51
N ARG A 136 -3.42 21.78 -11.09
CA ARG A 136 -4.53 21.64 -10.14
C ARG A 136 -4.50 20.26 -9.48
N SER A 137 -5.42 19.99 -8.55
CA SER A 137 -5.62 18.66 -7.98
C SER A 137 -6.96 18.05 -8.43
N PRO A 138 -6.97 16.92 -9.15
CA PRO A 138 -5.82 16.23 -9.75
C PRO A 138 -5.28 16.99 -10.97
N SER A 139 -3.97 16.87 -11.25
CA SER A 139 -3.33 17.60 -12.36
C SER A 139 -3.96 17.22 -13.71
N THR A 140 -4.04 18.14 -14.66
CA THR A 140 -4.56 17.84 -16.01
C THR A 140 -3.60 16.99 -16.85
N ARG A 141 -2.34 16.90 -16.43
CA ARG A 141 -1.27 16.18 -17.15
C ARG A 141 -0.62 15.13 -16.27
N VAL A 142 -0.03 14.12 -16.90
CA VAL A 142 0.67 13.01 -16.26
C VAL A 142 1.90 12.60 -17.05
N ALA A 143 2.96 12.23 -16.34
CA ALA A 143 4.08 11.50 -16.86
C ALA A 143 3.68 10.04 -17.09
N ARG A 144 4.19 9.46 -18.17
CA ARG A 144 4.08 8.03 -18.49
C ARG A 144 5.40 7.52 -19.03
N GLY A 145 5.64 6.21 -18.92
CA GLY A 145 6.81 5.57 -19.53
C GLY A 145 8.12 6.05 -18.92
N VAL A 146 8.11 6.30 -17.61
CA VAL A 146 9.27 6.87 -16.92
C VAL A 146 10.42 5.89 -16.98
N THR A 147 11.56 6.32 -17.53
CA THR A 147 12.76 5.49 -17.69
C THR A 147 13.98 6.24 -17.20
N PHE A 148 14.84 5.59 -16.42
CA PHE A 148 16.13 6.15 -16.04
C PHE A 148 17.12 6.03 -17.19
N SER A 149 17.90 7.10 -17.38
CA SER A 149 19.11 7.07 -18.19
C SER A 149 20.10 6.00 -17.71
N ASN A 150 21.02 5.57 -18.59
CA ASN A 150 22.00 4.51 -18.29
C ASN A 150 22.89 4.80 -17.07
N ASN A 151 23.21 6.07 -16.81
CA ASN A 151 23.96 6.47 -15.62
C ASN A 151 23.06 6.82 -14.41
N GLY A 152 21.74 6.72 -14.56
CA GLY A 152 20.74 7.04 -13.55
C GLY A 152 20.76 8.50 -13.08
N ALA A 153 21.32 9.42 -13.87
CA ALA A 153 21.41 10.85 -13.52
C ALA A 153 20.27 11.69 -14.12
N ALA A 154 19.49 11.10 -15.02
CA ALA A 154 18.32 11.71 -15.63
C ALA A 154 17.20 10.69 -15.85
N VAL A 155 15.99 11.17 -16.05
CA VAL A 155 14.82 10.38 -16.45
C VAL A 155 14.20 10.93 -17.72
N THR A 156 13.72 10.04 -18.58
CA THR A 156 12.86 10.37 -19.73
C THR A 156 11.44 9.91 -19.44
N PHE A 157 10.45 10.62 -19.95
CA PHE A 157 9.03 10.32 -19.78
C PHE A 157 8.21 11.00 -20.87
N ASP A 158 6.98 10.58 -21.04
CA ASP A 158 6.00 11.27 -21.86
C ASP A 158 5.07 12.11 -20.98
N ASP A 159 5.05 13.43 -21.21
CA ASP A 159 4.08 14.34 -20.64
C ASP A 159 2.77 14.27 -21.45
N CYS A 160 1.78 13.58 -20.91
CA CYS A 160 0.49 13.32 -21.53
C CYS A 160 -0.65 14.08 -20.83
N PRO A 161 -1.57 14.71 -21.59
CA PRO A 161 -2.87 15.11 -21.05
C PRO A 161 -3.65 13.88 -20.53
N ARG A 162 -4.44 14.04 -19.47
CA ARG A 162 -5.21 12.91 -18.91
C ARG A 162 -6.39 12.46 -19.78
N VAL A 163 -7.04 13.39 -20.48
CA VAL A 163 -8.36 13.16 -21.10
C VAL A 163 -8.35 13.25 -22.64
N HIS A 164 -7.21 13.56 -23.25
CA HIS A 164 -7.08 13.64 -24.71
C HIS A 164 -5.67 13.26 -25.16
N SER A 165 -5.50 13.04 -26.46
CA SER A 165 -4.21 12.75 -27.08
C SER A 165 -3.28 13.98 -27.10
N GLY A 166 -2.00 13.76 -27.42
CA GLY A 166 -0.99 14.81 -27.54
C GLY A 166 0.07 14.78 -26.45
N CYS A 167 0.69 13.61 -26.24
CA CYS A 167 1.84 13.47 -25.37
C CYS A 167 3.06 14.21 -25.95
N ARG A 168 3.92 14.72 -25.07
CA ARG A 168 5.18 15.36 -25.44
C ARG A 168 6.33 14.64 -24.72
N PRO A 169 7.45 14.36 -25.39
CA PRO A 169 8.60 13.79 -24.72
C PRO A 169 9.17 14.81 -23.72
N GLY A 170 9.60 14.30 -22.57
CA GLY A 170 10.22 15.04 -21.48
C GLY A 170 11.51 14.36 -21.03
N VAL A 171 12.46 15.17 -20.57
CA VAL A 171 13.70 14.71 -19.93
C VAL A 171 14.00 15.60 -18.75
N LEU A 172 14.40 15.02 -17.62
CA LEU A 172 14.73 15.76 -16.41
C LEU A 172 15.99 15.19 -15.76
N ALA A 173 16.93 16.07 -15.42
CA ALA A 173 18.09 15.69 -14.63
C ALA A 173 17.71 15.51 -13.16
N LEU A 174 18.15 14.41 -12.56
CA LEU A 174 17.93 14.11 -11.16
C LEU A 174 19.01 14.76 -10.31
N ARG A 175 18.61 15.79 -9.56
CA ARG A 175 19.43 16.36 -8.48
C ARG A 175 18.79 16.02 -7.15
N LEU A 176 18.99 14.78 -6.74
CA LEU A 176 18.50 14.27 -5.47
C LEU A 176 19.43 14.77 -4.36
N THR A 177 19.05 15.88 -3.73
CA THR A 177 19.73 16.36 -2.53
C THR A 177 19.28 15.52 -1.35
N LYS A 178 20.24 14.96 -0.61
CA LYS A 178 19.99 14.32 0.67
C LYS A 178 19.46 15.40 1.63
N GLU A 179 18.14 15.48 1.82
CA GLU A 179 17.58 16.26 2.92
C GLU A 179 18.19 15.71 4.22
N ARG A 180 18.83 16.60 4.96
CA ARG A 180 19.65 16.30 6.13
C ARG A 180 18.81 16.40 7.39
#